data_AF-A0A1X7GCJ0-F1
#
_entry.id   AF-A0A1X7GCJ0-F1
#
_cell.length_a   1.000
_cell.length_b   1.000
_cell.length_c   1.000
_cell.angle_alpha   90.00
_cell.angle_beta   90.00
_cell.angle_gamma   90.00
#
_symmetry.space_group_name_H-M   'P 1'
#
loop_
_entity.id
_entity.type
_entity.pdbx_description
1 polymer ?
#
loop_
_entity_poly.entity_id
_entity_poly.type
_entity_poly.pdbx_seq_one_letter_code
_entity_poly.pdbx_strand_id
1 'polypeptide(L)'
;MSGFDAPIKAALWLCGLTLLGAAPALAGALERTEQGHMAPPQPGASLPIAPPIVQYALPSQWMTIRSKEDWRKAGKFEKELSRECAALRFNEIEPMRFRAFYKGEVLGVAFGHGLNLHDPGKKADRKKIYLFRNGDSTGCTVQSMDNQDPRVNPAGSQTATPAAGGFKKY
;
A
#
# COMPACT_ATOMS: atom_id res chain seq x y z
N MET A 1 26.80 58.53 -21.21
CA MET A 1 28.24 58.26 -21.46
C MET A 1 28.52 56.92 -20.81
N SER A 2 28.38 55.81 -21.55
CA SER A 2 29.41 55.16 -22.40
C SER A 2 30.47 54.47 -21.52
N GLY A 3 30.83 53.19 -21.64
CA GLY A 3 30.53 52.07 -22.55
C GLY A 3 30.84 50.76 -21.79
N PHE A 4 30.19 49.63 -22.08
CA PHE A 4 30.65 48.61 -23.04
C PHE A 4 32.17 48.38 -23.03
N ASP A 5 32.59 47.22 -22.50
CA ASP A 5 33.46 46.32 -23.26
C ASP A 5 33.25 44.86 -22.84
N ALA A 6 33.05 44.04 -23.86
CA ALA A 6 32.59 42.66 -23.81
C ALA A 6 33.77 41.68 -24.03
N PRO A 7 33.54 40.36 -24.00
CA PRO A 7 34.56 39.33 -23.79
C PRO A 7 35.23 38.86 -25.09
N ILE A 8 36.48 38.40 -24.99
CA ILE A 8 37.23 37.79 -26.09
C ILE A 8 37.76 36.42 -25.63
N LYS A 9 37.19 35.33 -26.14
CA LYS A 9 37.83 34.43 -27.10
C LYS A 9 36.84 33.36 -27.56
N ALA A 10 36.54 33.44 -28.84
CA ALA A 10 35.81 32.46 -29.62
C ALA A 10 36.61 31.17 -29.79
N ALA A 11 35.90 30.04 -29.88
CA ALA A 11 36.25 28.95 -30.78
C ALA A 11 34.96 28.24 -31.19
N LEU A 12 34.41 28.73 -32.30
CA LEU A 12 33.47 28.03 -33.18
C LEU A 12 34.12 26.73 -33.64
N TRP A 13 33.43 25.60 -33.55
CA TRP A 13 33.50 24.57 -34.60
C TRP A 13 32.09 23.96 -34.75
N LEU A 14 31.50 24.27 -35.91
CA LEU A 14 30.17 23.89 -36.36
C LEU A 14 30.36 22.82 -37.45
N CYS A 15 29.84 21.62 -37.22
CA CYS A 15 29.42 20.63 -38.22
C CYS A 15 28.57 19.61 -37.41
N GLY A 16 27.25 19.51 -37.53
CA GLY A 16 26.50 19.44 -38.77
C GLY A 16 26.42 17.98 -39.22
N LEU A 17 25.57 17.17 -38.57
CA LEU A 17 25.07 15.93 -39.16
C LEU A 17 23.72 15.54 -38.52
N THR A 18 22.65 16.03 -39.15
CA THR A 18 21.31 15.47 -39.06
C THR A 18 21.32 14.09 -39.68
N LEU A 19 21.12 13.04 -38.87
CA LEU A 19 20.77 11.71 -39.34
C LEU A 19 19.35 11.39 -38.89
N LEU A 20 18.41 11.56 -39.83
CA LEU A 20 17.20 10.75 -39.89
C LEU A 20 17.65 9.29 -39.94
N GLY A 21 17.41 8.53 -38.87
CA GLY A 21 17.60 7.09 -38.82
C GLY A 21 16.30 6.47 -38.31
N ALA A 22 15.61 5.77 -39.22
CA ALA A 22 14.36 5.07 -38.97
C ALA A 22 14.44 4.17 -37.73
N ALA A 23 13.33 4.08 -37.00
CA ALA A 23 13.14 3.05 -35.98
C ALA A 23 13.37 1.66 -36.60
N PRO A 24 14.27 0.83 -36.07
CA PRO A 24 14.25 -0.57 -36.42
C PRO A 24 13.02 -1.18 -35.74
N ALA A 25 11.92 -1.31 -36.50
CA ALA A 25 10.95 -2.36 -36.27
C ALA A 25 11.65 -3.70 -36.60
N LEU A 26 12.52 -4.16 -35.71
CA LEU A 26 13.01 -5.53 -35.69
C LEU A 26 12.21 -6.26 -34.62
N ALA A 27 11.09 -6.80 -35.06
CA ALA A 27 10.57 -8.06 -34.53
C ALA A 27 11.66 -9.13 -34.77
N GLY A 28 12.73 -9.08 -33.98
CA GLY A 28 13.66 -10.18 -33.83
C GLY A 28 12.91 -11.28 -33.11
N ALA A 29 12.41 -12.25 -33.88
CA ALA A 29 12.08 -13.56 -33.35
C ALA A 29 13.25 -13.98 -32.45
N LEU A 30 12.97 -14.25 -31.18
CA LEU A 30 13.91 -14.73 -30.18
C LEU A 30 14.87 -15.75 -30.81
N GLU A 31 16.09 -15.32 -31.10
CA GLU A 31 17.12 -16.19 -31.62
C GLU A 31 17.47 -17.20 -30.54
N ARG A 32 17.07 -18.44 -30.82
CA ARG A 32 17.90 -19.63 -30.67
C ARG A 32 18.41 -19.89 -29.24
N THR A 33 17.59 -20.64 -28.52
CA THR A 33 17.99 -21.64 -27.53
C THR A 33 19.44 -22.11 -27.70
N GLU A 34 20.27 -21.98 -26.66
CA GLU A 34 21.65 -22.47 -26.64
C GLU A 34 21.71 -23.95 -27.09
N GLN A 35 22.83 -24.38 -27.70
CA GLN A 35 23.08 -25.78 -28.08
C GLN A 35 23.07 -26.70 -26.83
N GLY A 36 21.87 -27.13 -26.40
CA GLY A 36 21.64 -27.84 -25.15
C GLY A 36 20.27 -27.55 -24.53
N HIS A 37 19.63 -26.45 -24.94
CA HIS A 37 18.24 -26.19 -24.60
C HIS A 37 17.32 -27.09 -25.42
N MET A 38 16.85 -28.18 -24.80
CA MET A 38 15.73 -28.94 -25.32
C MET A 38 14.48 -28.05 -25.29
N ALA A 39 13.68 -28.09 -26.35
CA ALA A 39 12.33 -27.53 -26.30
C ALA A 39 11.59 -28.15 -25.10
N PRO A 40 10.77 -27.38 -24.36
CA PRO A 40 9.94 -27.95 -23.32
C PRO A 40 9.15 -29.12 -23.93
N PRO A 41 9.06 -30.27 -23.24
CA PRO A 41 8.33 -31.41 -23.77
C PRO A 41 6.93 -30.95 -24.18
N GLN A 42 6.55 -31.26 -25.42
CA GLN A 42 5.18 -31.07 -25.90
C GLN A 42 4.26 -31.72 -24.86
N PRO A 43 3.17 -31.06 -24.41
CA PRO A 43 2.26 -31.64 -23.42
C PRO A 43 1.60 -32.90 -24.01
N GLY A 44 2.29 -34.04 -23.89
CA GLY A 44 1.79 -35.38 -24.10
C GLY A 44 1.13 -35.87 -22.82
N ALA A 45 0.25 -36.87 -22.97
CA ALA A 45 -0.67 -37.41 -21.95
C ALA A 45 -0.04 -38.01 -20.67
N SER A 46 1.24 -37.79 -20.43
CA SER A 46 2.03 -38.34 -19.33
C SER A 46 2.70 -37.28 -18.45
N LEU A 47 2.32 -36.01 -18.55
CA LEU A 47 2.58 -35.07 -17.46
C LEU A 47 1.72 -35.50 -16.26
N PRO A 48 2.27 -35.64 -15.04
CA PRO A 48 1.45 -35.79 -13.87
C PRO A 48 0.46 -34.62 -13.86
N ILE A 49 -0.83 -34.96 -13.84
CA ILE A 49 -1.93 -33.98 -13.76
C ILE A 49 -1.52 -32.98 -12.69
N ALA A 50 -1.36 -31.71 -13.08
CA ALA A 50 -1.05 -30.66 -12.11
C ALA A 50 -2.03 -30.81 -10.95
N PRO A 51 -1.55 -30.78 -9.69
CA PRO A 51 -2.45 -30.90 -8.56
C PRO A 51 -3.58 -29.87 -8.74
N PRO A 52 -4.83 -30.22 -8.44
CA PRO A 52 -5.94 -29.32 -8.62
C PRO A 52 -5.60 -27.98 -7.97
N ILE A 53 -5.86 -26.87 -8.66
CA ILE A 53 -5.63 -25.54 -8.12
C ILE A 53 -6.52 -25.42 -6.88
N VAL A 54 -5.92 -25.59 -5.70
CA VAL A 54 -6.62 -25.44 -4.43
C VAL A 54 -6.80 -23.94 -4.21
N GLN A 55 -7.99 -23.43 -4.53
CA GLN A 55 -8.37 -22.08 -4.16
C GLN A 55 -8.69 -22.08 -2.67
N TYR A 56 -7.76 -21.60 -1.85
CA TYR A 56 -8.06 -21.32 -0.45
C TYR A 56 -9.03 -20.13 -0.39
N ALA A 57 -10.18 -20.33 0.27
CA ALA A 57 -11.08 -19.21 0.54
C ALA A 57 -10.32 -18.15 1.34
N LEU A 58 -10.33 -16.91 0.84
CA LEU A 58 -9.78 -15.79 1.60
C LEU A 58 -10.56 -15.68 2.92
N PRO A 59 -9.87 -15.36 4.04
CA PRO A 59 -10.55 -15.16 5.31
C PRO A 59 -11.62 -14.07 5.18
N SER A 60 -12.71 -14.20 5.93
CA SER A 60 -13.78 -13.20 5.92
C SER A 60 -13.21 -11.84 6.32
N GLN A 61 -13.41 -10.84 5.46
CA GLN A 61 -12.96 -9.47 5.70
C GLN A 61 -14.10 -8.64 6.26
N TRP A 62 -13.86 -8.02 7.41
CA TRP A 62 -14.74 -7.02 8.02
C TRP A 62 -14.25 -5.62 7.71
N MET A 63 -15.06 -4.90 6.92
CA MET A 63 -14.84 -3.47 6.69
C MET A 63 -15.36 -2.67 7.89
N THR A 64 -14.46 -2.24 8.77
CA THR A 64 -14.79 -1.54 10.02
C THR A 64 -15.02 -0.04 9.79
N ILE A 65 -14.28 0.55 8.85
CA ILE A 65 -14.35 1.98 8.54
C ILE A 65 -14.45 2.17 7.02
N ARG A 66 -15.31 3.09 6.59
CA ARG A 66 -15.39 3.54 5.19
C ARG A 66 -15.44 5.06 5.16
N SER A 67 -14.47 5.68 4.49
CA SER A 67 -14.44 7.13 4.27
C SER A 67 -14.05 7.46 2.83
N LYS A 68 -14.54 8.61 2.34
CA LYS A 68 -14.16 9.19 1.06
C LYS A 68 -12.90 10.07 1.16
N GLU A 69 -12.41 10.30 2.37
CA GLU A 69 -11.23 11.11 2.64
C GLU A 69 -9.93 10.35 2.41
N ASP A 70 -8.83 11.10 2.28
CA ASP A 70 -7.48 10.52 2.24
C ASP A 70 -7.15 9.92 3.61
N TRP A 71 -6.63 8.70 3.62
CA TRP A 71 -6.27 7.99 4.84
C TRP A 71 -5.26 8.78 5.69
N ARG A 72 -4.39 9.59 5.08
CA ARG A 72 -3.42 10.44 5.81
C ARG A 72 -4.08 11.50 6.70
N LYS A 73 -5.37 11.76 6.49
CA LYS A 73 -6.16 12.68 7.32
C LYS A 73 -7.01 11.96 8.37
N ALA A 74 -7.06 10.63 8.33
CA ALA A 74 -7.90 9.82 9.20
C ALA A 74 -7.49 9.88 10.69
N GLY A 75 -6.23 10.22 10.96
CA GLY A 75 -5.69 10.22 12.31
C GLY A 75 -4.29 10.81 12.39
N LYS A 76 -3.63 10.55 13.51
CA LYS A 76 -2.26 11.00 13.77
C LYS A 76 -1.27 9.95 13.29
N PHE A 77 -0.24 10.40 12.57
CA PHE A 77 0.89 9.54 12.21
C PHE A 77 1.75 9.21 13.44
N GLU A 78 1.95 7.92 13.69
CA GLU A 78 2.70 7.43 14.85
C GLU A 78 4.08 6.93 14.39
N LYS A 79 5.09 7.82 14.44
CA LYS A 79 6.44 7.52 13.95
C LYS A 79 7.09 6.35 14.69
N GLU A 80 6.95 6.32 16.02
CA GLU A 80 7.54 5.27 16.84
C GLU A 80 6.87 3.91 16.61
N LEU A 81 5.53 3.89 16.52
CA LEU A 81 4.80 2.66 16.23
C LEU A 81 5.03 2.17 14.80
N SER A 82 5.23 3.08 13.85
CA SER A 82 5.62 2.72 12.48
C SER A 82 6.99 2.01 12.46
N ARG A 83 7.94 2.48 13.27
CA ARG A 83 9.25 1.81 13.43
C ARG A 83 9.11 0.42 14.04
N GLU A 84 8.26 0.26 15.05
CA GLU A 84 8.00 -1.07 15.65
C GLU A 84 7.26 -1.99 14.69
N CYS A 85 6.33 -1.46 13.90
CA CYS A 85 5.64 -2.23 12.87
C CYS A 85 6.59 -2.71 11.78
N ALA A 86 7.49 -1.85 11.31
CA ALA A 86 8.54 -2.25 10.37
C ALA A 86 9.49 -3.33 10.95
N ALA A 87 9.57 -3.43 12.28
CA ALA A 87 10.30 -4.47 13.00
C ALA A 87 9.42 -5.68 13.40
N LEU A 88 8.16 -5.74 12.93
CA LEU A 88 7.16 -6.77 13.26
C LEU A 88 6.85 -6.91 14.76
N ARG A 89 7.05 -5.84 15.54
CA ARG A 89 6.77 -5.76 16.98
C ARG A 89 5.52 -4.96 17.32
N PHE A 90 4.83 -4.46 16.31
CA PHE A 90 3.55 -3.79 16.42
C PHE A 90 2.77 -4.03 15.14
N ASN A 91 1.99 -5.11 15.09
CA ASN A 91 1.36 -5.59 13.86
C ASN A 91 0.00 -6.25 14.13
N GLU A 92 -0.68 -6.62 13.04
CA GLU A 92 -1.96 -7.32 13.09
C GLU A 92 -1.75 -8.78 13.44
N ILE A 93 -2.58 -9.34 14.34
CA ILE A 93 -2.55 -10.78 14.65
C ILE A 93 -3.11 -11.59 13.48
N GLU A 94 -4.25 -11.15 12.94
CA GLU A 94 -4.91 -11.73 11.79
C GLU A 94 -4.97 -10.69 10.67
N PRO A 95 -3.94 -10.64 9.80
CA PRO A 95 -3.92 -9.77 8.65
C PRO A 95 -5.15 -10.01 7.77
N MET A 96 -5.60 -8.97 7.10
CA MET A 96 -6.78 -8.96 6.22
C MET A 96 -8.15 -9.06 6.91
N ARG A 97 -8.24 -9.45 8.19
CA ARG A 97 -9.53 -9.63 8.87
C ARG A 97 -10.29 -8.34 9.08
N PHE A 98 -9.64 -7.29 9.60
CA PHE A 98 -10.27 -6.00 9.84
C PHE A 98 -9.67 -4.96 8.89
N ARG A 99 -10.52 -4.29 8.12
CA ARG A 99 -10.12 -3.39 7.04
C ARG A 99 -10.78 -2.03 7.16
N ALA A 100 -10.05 -1.00 6.76
CA ALA A 100 -10.59 0.33 6.57
C ALA A 100 -10.42 0.76 5.11
N PHE A 101 -11.47 1.30 4.51
CA PHE A 101 -11.45 1.81 3.14
C PHE A 101 -11.43 3.33 3.15
N TYR A 102 -10.40 3.91 2.55
CA TYR A 102 -10.19 5.35 2.43
C TYR A 102 -9.86 5.71 0.99
N LYS A 103 -10.79 6.35 0.29
CA LYS A 103 -10.60 6.88 -1.07
C LYS A 103 -9.86 5.91 -2.02
N GLY A 104 -10.26 4.64 -2.03
CA GLY A 104 -9.67 3.60 -2.90
C GLY A 104 -8.48 2.86 -2.30
N GLU A 105 -7.91 3.31 -1.18
CA GLU A 105 -6.90 2.58 -0.42
C GLU A 105 -7.55 1.72 0.67
N VAL A 106 -7.06 0.50 0.83
CA VAL A 106 -7.49 -0.41 1.90
C VAL A 106 -6.37 -0.53 2.92
N LEU A 107 -6.66 -0.14 4.15
CA LEU A 107 -5.75 -0.25 5.28
C LEU A 107 -6.14 -1.42 6.17
N GLY A 108 -5.14 -1.95 6.87
CA GLY A 108 -5.33 -2.86 7.98
C GLY A 108 -5.81 -2.12 9.23
N VAL A 109 -6.52 -2.81 10.10
CA VAL A 109 -7.08 -2.26 11.34
C VAL A 109 -6.77 -3.18 12.51
N ALA A 110 -6.22 -2.61 13.57
CA ALA A 110 -6.16 -3.24 14.88
C ALA A 110 -6.61 -2.28 15.98
N PHE A 111 -7.03 -2.82 17.11
CA PHE A 111 -7.61 -2.04 18.20
C PHE A 111 -6.67 -2.05 19.40
N GLY A 112 -6.43 -0.88 19.97
CA GLY A 112 -5.51 -0.74 21.09
C GLY A 112 -5.93 -1.46 22.37
N HIS A 113 -7.20 -1.86 22.48
CA HIS A 113 -7.66 -2.73 23.57
C HIS A 113 -7.28 -4.21 23.39
N GLY A 114 -6.51 -4.55 22.34
CA GLY A 114 -5.95 -5.88 22.09
C GLY A 114 -6.65 -6.71 21.03
N LEU A 115 -7.76 -6.24 20.44
CA LEU A 115 -8.39 -6.95 19.34
C LEU A 115 -7.55 -6.78 18.07
N ASN A 116 -7.14 -7.91 17.49
CA ASN A 116 -6.31 -7.99 16.30
C ASN A 116 -4.94 -7.30 16.40
N LEU A 117 -4.44 -6.99 17.60
CA LEU A 117 -3.19 -6.25 17.78
C LEU A 117 -2.15 -7.08 18.53
N HIS A 118 -1.01 -7.32 17.88
CA HIS A 118 0.19 -7.82 18.52
C HIS A 118 1.06 -6.65 18.96
N ASP A 119 1.13 -6.42 20.27
CA ASP A 119 1.88 -5.35 20.90
C ASP A 119 2.55 -5.85 22.20
N PRO A 120 3.68 -6.57 22.10
CA PRO A 120 4.41 -7.07 23.27
C PRO A 120 4.92 -5.94 24.17
N GLY A 121 5.16 -4.74 23.60
CA GLY A 121 5.61 -3.57 24.33
C GLY A 121 4.51 -2.81 25.06
N LYS A 122 3.24 -3.17 24.86
CA LYS A 122 2.06 -2.47 25.41
C LYS A 122 2.09 -0.95 25.16
N LYS A 123 2.54 -0.57 23.97
CA LYS A 123 2.63 0.83 23.51
C LYS A 123 1.28 1.38 23.05
N ALA A 124 0.30 0.50 22.81
CA ALA A 124 -1.02 0.86 22.37
C ALA A 124 -1.87 1.51 23.46
N ASP A 125 -2.57 2.57 23.10
CA ASP A 125 -3.63 3.15 23.91
C ASP A 125 -4.92 2.37 23.69
N ARG A 126 -5.51 1.87 24.77
CA ARG A 126 -6.75 1.08 24.77
C ARG A 126 -7.92 1.79 24.09
N LYS A 127 -7.93 3.12 24.07
CA LYS A 127 -9.01 3.93 23.49
C LYS A 127 -8.86 4.20 22.00
N LYS A 128 -7.78 3.73 21.37
CA LYS A 128 -7.47 4.04 19.97
C LYS A 128 -7.67 2.86 19.03
N ILE A 129 -7.85 3.21 17.77
CA ILE A 129 -7.77 2.32 16.61
C ILE A 129 -6.47 2.65 15.88
N TYR A 130 -5.77 1.60 15.45
CA TYR A 130 -4.53 1.68 14.70
C TYR A 130 -4.77 1.24 13.26
N LEU A 131 -4.41 2.11 12.32
CA LEU A 131 -4.49 1.86 10.89
C LEU A 131 -3.11 1.50 10.36
N PHE A 132 -3.01 0.36 9.68
CA PHE A 132 -1.78 -0.18 9.13
C PHE A 132 -1.78 -0.04 7.61
N ARG A 133 -0.72 0.55 7.07
CA ARG A 133 -0.40 0.50 5.65
C ARG A 133 0.84 -0.36 5.49
N ASN A 134 0.78 -1.35 4.61
CA ASN A 134 1.85 -2.32 4.40
C ASN A 134 2.31 -3.00 5.72
N GLY A 135 1.35 -3.45 6.53
CA GLY A 135 1.55 -3.96 7.90
C GLY A 135 2.42 -5.22 8.01
N ASP A 136 2.75 -5.84 6.89
CA ASP A 136 3.57 -7.03 6.72
C ASP A 136 4.95 -6.73 6.10
N SER A 137 5.30 -5.45 5.91
CA SER A 137 6.52 -5.04 5.22
C SER A 137 7.41 -4.12 6.07
N THR A 138 8.66 -3.96 5.64
CA THR A 138 9.61 -2.98 6.22
C THR A 138 9.19 -1.52 5.99
N GLY A 139 8.29 -1.28 5.03
CA GLY A 139 7.67 0.01 4.76
C GLY A 139 6.37 0.26 5.53
N CYS A 140 6.17 -0.45 6.66
CA CYS A 140 4.95 -0.31 7.44
C CYS A 140 4.79 1.11 8.00
N THR A 141 3.60 1.68 7.84
CA THR A 141 3.22 2.92 8.50
C THR A 141 1.95 2.74 9.33
N VAL A 142 1.97 3.32 10.52
CA VAL A 142 0.89 3.25 11.49
C VAL A 142 0.32 4.65 11.75
N GLN A 143 -1.00 4.75 11.71
CA GLN A 143 -1.72 5.91 12.22
C GLN A 143 -2.64 5.53 13.36
N SER A 144 -2.84 6.44 14.31
CA SER A 144 -3.79 6.27 15.40
C SER A 144 -4.97 7.24 15.27
N MET A 145 -6.15 6.77 15.65
CA MET A 145 -7.35 7.59 15.77
C MET A 145 -8.19 7.12 16.95
N ASP A 146 -9.09 7.97 17.43
CA ASP A 146 -9.94 7.61 18.55
C ASP A 146 -10.97 6.55 18.16
N ASN A 147 -11.13 5.55 19.02
CA ASN A 147 -12.22 4.58 18.89
C ASN A 147 -13.53 5.28 19.25
N GLN A 148 -14.54 5.13 18.39
CA GLN A 148 -15.87 5.74 18.58
C GLN A 148 -16.84 4.82 19.33
N ASP A 149 -16.43 3.57 19.63
CA ASP A 149 -17.23 2.65 20.43
C ASP A 149 -17.36 3.16 21.88
N PRO A 150 -18.58 3.50 22.35
CA PRO A 150 -18.79 4.05 23.68
C PRO A 150 -18.35 3.10 24.81
N ARG A 151 -18.28 1.79 24.54
CA ARG A 151 -17.83 0.79 25.52
C ARG A 151 -16.33 0.88 25.79
N VAL A 152 -15.56 1.38 24.82
CA VAL A 152 -14.11 1.50 24.88
C VAL A 152 -13.68 2.95 25.14
N ASN A 153 -14.40 3.90 24.55
CA ASN A 153 -14.14 5.33 24.67
C ASN A 153 -15.46 6.11 24.87
N PRO A 154 -15.99 6.18 26.10
CA PRO A 154 -17.27 6.83 26.39
C PRO A 154 -17.29 8.34 26.09
N ALA A 155 -16.11 8.99 26.02
CA ALA A 155 -15.98 10.40 25.65
C ALA A 155 -15.99 10.62 24.12
N GLY A 156 -15.62 9.60 23.32
CA GLY A 156 -15.56 9.70 21.86
C GLY A 156 -16.94 9.80 21.21
N SER A 157 -17.95 9.10 21.75
CA SER A 157 -19.29 9.07 21.16
C SER A 157 -20.09 10.36 21.30
N GLN A 158 -19.65 11.32 22.13
CA GLN A 158 -20.38 12.58 22.37
C GLN A 158 -20.29 13.57 21.19
N THR A 159 -19.32 13.40 20.29
CA THR A 159 -19.15 14.27 19.10
C THR A 159 -19.94 13.80 17.87
N ALA A 160 -20.61 12.64 17.94
CA ALA A 160 -21.30 12.01 16.81
C ALA A 160 -22.79 11.72 17.06
N THR A 161 -23.45 12.45 17.96
CA THR A 161 -24.91 12.42 18.08
C THR A 161 -25.51 13.44 17.09
N PRO A 162 -25.91 13.07 15.85
CA PRO A 162 -26.91 13.86 15.16
C PRO A 162 -28.17 13.82 16.02
N ALA A 163 -28.73 14.99 16.29
CA ALA A 163 -30.03 15.13 16.94
C ALA A 163 -31.03 14.16 16.31
N ALA A 164 -31.80 13.47 17.16
CA ALA A 164 -32.78 12.47 16.80
C ALA A 164 -33.62 12.86 15.57
N GLY A 165 -33.31 12.26 14.42
CA GLY A 165 -34.11 12.30 13.20
C GLY A 165 -34.52 10.88 12.85
N GLY A 166 -35.83 10.61 12.91
CA GLY A 166 -36.40 9.26 12.89
C GLY A 166 -35.97 8.37 11.71
N PHE A 167 -35.75 7.09 12.03
CA PHE A 167 -35.63 6.02 11.05
C PHE A 167 -36.93 5.93 10.22
N LYS A 168 -36.85 6.22 8.92
CA LYS A 168 -37.83 5.73 7.94
C LYS A 168 -37.42 4.32 7.51
N LYS A 169 -38.27 3.34 7.83
CA LYS A 169 -38.23 2.01 7.20
C LYS A 169 -38.70 2.16 5.75
N TYR A 170 -37.94 1.60 4.82
CA TYR A 170 -38.43 1.28 3.47
C TYR A 170 -39.09 -0.09 3.51
#